data_AF-A0A402ASM5-F1
#
_entry.id   AF-A0A402ASM5-F1
#
_cell.length_a   1.000
_cell.length_b   1.000
_cell.length_c   1.000
_cell.angle_alpha   90.00
_cell.angle_beta   90.00
_cell.angle_gamma   90.00
#
_symmetry.space_group_name_H-M   'P 1'
#
loop_
_entity.id
_entity.type
_entity.pdbx_description
1 polymer ?
#
loop_
_entity_poly.entity_id
_entity_poly.type
_entity_poly.pdbx_seq_one_letter_code
_entity_poly.pdbx_strand_id
1 'polypeptide(L)' 'MSKEDIHMILGLASVDQTFCKALLLDPCHAVCEKGFHLTQEECDLLNHAERDTIYTLSQYLMEHLILPSASKRSDTFKED' A
#
# COMPACT_ATOMS: atom_id res chain seq x y z
N MET A 1 8.68 -0.74 4.54
CA MET A 1 8.10 -2.00 4.08
C MET A 1 8.73 -2.48 2.79
N SER A 2 8.97 -3.79 2.70
CA SER A 2 9.46 -4.44 1.49
C SER A 2 8.31 -4.89 0.57
N LYS A 3 8.64 -5.25 -0.67
CA LYS A 3 7.71 -5.91 -1.59
C LYS A 3 7.15 -7.23 -1.03
N GLU A 4 7.98 -7.96 -0.28
CA GLU A 4 7.60 -9.22 0.35
C GLU A 4 6.56 -9.00 1.45
N ASP A 5 6.71 -7.93 2.25
CA ASP A 5 5.71 -7.56 3.26
C ASP A 5 4.36 -7.23 2.63
N ILE A 6 4.34 -6.46 1.54
CA ILE A 6 3.11 -6.11 0.81
C ILE A 6 2.42 -7.36 0.30
N HIS A 7 3.16 -8.26 -0.36
CA HIS A 7 2.59 -9.51 -0.84
C HIS A 7 2.07 -10.40 0.31
N MET A 8 2.76 -10.41 1.45
CA MET A 8 2.33 -11.17 2.62
C MET A 8 1.04 -10.60 3.22
N ILE A 9 0.93 -9.27 3.35
CA ILE A 9 -0.28 -8.58 3.80
C ILE A 9 -1.45 -8.89 2.86
N LEU A 10 -1.26 -8.77 1.55
CA LEU A 10 -2.30 -9.07 0.56
C LEU A 10 -2.70 -10.55 0.56
N GLY A 11 -1.72 -11.45 0.69
CA GLY A 11 -1.97 -12.88 0.84
C GLY A 11 -2.81 -13.19 2.07
N LEU A 12 -2.47 -12.61 3.23
CA LEU A 12 -3.25 -12.74 4.46
C LEU A 12 -4.67 -12.21 4.30
N ALA A 13 -4.85 -11.03 3.70
CA ALA A 13 -6.17 -10.45 3.45
C ALA A 13 -7.03 -11.29 2.49
N SER A 14 -6.41 -12.08 1.60
CA SER A 14 -7.14 -12.97 0.69
C SER A 14 -7.77 -14.20 1.37
N VAL A 15 -7.23 -14.62 2.52
CA VAL A 15 -7.67 -15.82 3.26
C VAL A 15 -8.31 -15.51 4.61
N ASP A 16 -8.00 -14.36 5.22
CA ASP A 16 -8.55 -13.87 6.49
C ASP A 16 -9.48 -12.68 6.23
N GLN A 17 -10.78 -12.96 6.15
CA GLN A 17 -11.79 -11.94 5.86
C GLN A 17 -11.93 -10.90 6.98
N THR A 18 -11.62 -11.26 8.23
CA THR A 18 -11.62 -10.33 9.36
C THR A 18 -10.47 -9.34 9.23
N PHE A 19 -9.28 -9.84 8.92
CA PHE A 19 -8.13 -9.00 8.62
C PHE A 19 -8.37 -8.11 7.41
N CYS A 20 -8.97 -8.64 6.34
CA CYS A 20 -9.33 -7.85 5.16
C CYS A 20 -10.22 -6.65 5.52
N LYS A 21 -11.26 -6.87 6.34
CA LYS A 21 -12.13 -5.77 6.82
C LYS A 21 -11.38 -4.77 7.69
N ALA A 22 -10.53 -5.25 8.60
CA ALA A 22 -9.70 -4.39 9.43
C ALA A 22 -8.73 -3.54 8.59
N LEU A 23 -8.12 -4.15 7.57
CA LEU A 23 -7.20 -3.51 6.64
C LEU A 23 -7.87 -2.41 5.80
N LEU A 24 -9.15 -2.59 5.42
CA LEU A 24 -9.89 -1.55 4.70
C LEU A 24 -10.36 -0.40 5.61
N LEU A 25 -10.59 -0.68 6.90
CA LEU A 25 -11.05 0.30 7.87
C LEU A 25 -9.90 1.14 8.44
N ASP A 26 -8.83 0.49 8.89
CA ASP A 26 -7.63 1.09 9.47
C ASP A 26 -6.41 0.21 9.16
N PRO A 27 -5.78 0.39 7.99
CA PRO A 27 -4.68 -0.48 7.58
C PRO A 27 -3.42 -0.25 8.36
N CYS A 28 -3.14 0.96 8.86
CA CYS A 28 -1.94 1.15 9.68
C CYS A 28 -2.05 0.30 10.94
N HIS A 29 -3.19 0.37 11.61
CA HIS A 29 -3.41 -0.44 12.80
C HIS A 29 -3.43 -1.93 12.46
N ALA A 30 -4.17 -2.35 11.44
CA ALA A 30 -4.29 -3.76 11.06
C ALA A 30 -2.93 -4.38 10.68
N VAL A 31 -2.11 -3.67 9.91
CA VAL A 31 -0.77 -4.12 9.49
C VAL A 31 0.15 -4.21 10.72
N CYS A 32 0.14 -3.22 11.60
CA CYS A 32 0.90 -3.24 12.86
C CYS A 32 0.47 -4.38 13.80
N GLU A 33 -0.82 -4.67 13.93
CA GLU A 33 -1.33 -5.79 14.74
C GLU A 33 -0.85 -7.16 14.24
N LYS A 34 -0.59 -7.29 12.93
CA LYS A 34 0.01 -8.51 12.35
C LYS A 34 1.54 -8.56 12.50
N GLY A 35 2.16 -7.56 13.15
CA GLY A 35 3.59 -7.53 13.47
C GLY A 35 4.47 -6.84 12.43
N PHE A 36 3.88 -6.22 11.41
CA PHE A 36 4.62 -5.44 10.43
C PHE A 36 4.95 -4.05 10.99
N HIS A 37 6.13 -3.54 10.65
CA HIS A 37 6.55 -2.21 11.06
C HIS A 37 6.42 -1.25 9.88
N LEU A 38 5.51 -0.29 10.03
CA LEU A 38 5.31 0.78 9.07
C LEU A 38 6.09 2.03 9.50
N THR A 39 6.69 2.73 8.54
CA THR A 39 7.15 4.10 8.78
C THR A 39 5.96 5.06 8.76
N GLN A 40 6.17 6.29 9.25
CA GLN A 40 5.13 7.32 9.20
C GLN A 40 4.68 7.59 7.75
N GLU A 41 5.63 7.70 6.82
CA GLU A 41 5.35 7.92 5.38
C GLU A 41 4.49 6.79 4.80
N GLU A 42 4.78 5.54 5.15
CA GLU A 42 4.03 4.38 4.68
C GLU A 42 2.61 4.35 5.25
N CYS A 43 2.46 4.73 6.52
CA CYS A 43 1.15 4.86 7.14
C CYS A 43 0.34 6.00 6.52
N ASP A 44 0.97 7.13 6.23
CA ASP A 44 0.33 8.26 5.56
C ASP A 44 -0.12 7.86 4.14
N LEU A 45 0.73 7.16 3.37
CA LEU A 45 0.40 6.64 2.05
C LEU A 45 -0.78 5.67 2.12
N LEU A 46 -0.74 4.72 3.06
CA LEU A 46 -1.84 3.79 3.29
C LEU A 46 -3.13 4.56 3.56
N ASN A 47 -3.11 5.54 4.47
CA ASN A 47 -4.26 6.34 4.89
C ASN A 47 -4.88 7.23 3.82
N HIS A 48 -4.11 7.62 2.80
CA HIS A 48 -4.60 8.40 1.68
C HIS A 48 -5.09 7.56 0.49
N ALA A 49 -4.89 6.24 0.50
CA ALA A 49 -5.41 5.39 -0.55
C ALA A 49 -6.95 5.44 -0.59
N GLU A 50 -7.55 5.36 -1.79
CA GLU A 50 -8.98 5.05 -1.94
C GLU A 50 -9.18 3.53 -1.80
N ARG A 51 -9.85 3.12 -0.72
CA ARG A 51 -9.83 1.74 -0.19
C ARG A 51 -11.21 1.07 -0.21
N ASP A 52 -11.99 1.28 -1.26
CA ASP A 52 -13.31 0.65 -1.36
C ASP A 52 -13.22 -0.88 -1.47
N THR A 53 -12.11 -1.41 -1.98
CA THR A 53 -11.88 -2.84 -2.11
C THR A 53 -10.43 -3.23 -1.83
N ILE A 54 -10.22 -4.50 -1.49
CA ILE A 54 -8.85 -5.06 -1.37
C ILE A 54 -8.08 -4.98 -2.69
N TYR A 55 -8.79 -5.00 -3.82
CA TYR A 55 -8.20 -4.87 -5.14
C TYR A 55 -7.63 -3.46 -5.36
N THR A 56 -8.39 -2.40 -5.08
CA THR A 56 -7.91 -1.02 -5.23
C THR A 56 -6.76 -0.74 -4.28
N LEU A 57 -6.83 -1.24 -3.04
CA LEU A 57 -5.72 -1.17 -2.10
C LEU A 57 -4.48 -1.89 -2.65
N SER A 58 -4.63 -3.09 -3.22
CA SER A 58 -3.50 -3.84 -3.79
C SER A 58 -2.81 -3.10 -4.93
N GLN A 59 -3.56 -2.46 -5.83
CA GLN A 59 -2.98 -1.68 -6.92
C GLN A 59 -2.21 -0.48 -6.37
N TYR A 60 -2.79 0.26 -5.43
CA TYR A 60 -2.16 1.41 -4.81
C TYR A 60 -0.82 1.05 -4.12
N LEU A 61 -0.81 -0.04 -3.34
CA LEU A 61 0.40 -0.53 -2.67
C LEU A 61 1.49 -0.90 -3.69
N MET A 62 1.10 -1.54 -4.80
CA MET A 62 2.04 -1.94 -5.85
C MET A 62 2.61 -0.74 -6.62
N GLU A 63 1.82 0.31 -6.83
CA GLU A 63 2.23 1.51 -7.57
C GLU A 63 3.06 2.47 -6.71
N HIS A 64 2.68 2.68 -5.46
CA HIS A 64 3.27 3.74 -4.62
C HIS A 64 4.34 3.27 -3.65
N LEU A 65 4.28 2.02 -3.15
CA LEU A 65 5.23 1.53 -2.15
C LEU A 65 6.30 0.59 -2.74
N ILE A 66 6.00 -0.13 -3.82
CA ILE A 66 6.99 -1.01 -4.48
C ILE A 66 7.82 -0.25 -5.51
N LEU A 67 7.26 0.79 -6.13
CA LEU A 67 7.91 1.61 -7.14
C LEU A 67 8.11 3.06 -6.64
N PRO A 68 8.97 3.30 -5.63
CA PRO A 68 9.33 4.68 -5.27
C PRO A 68 10.13 5.40 -6.39
N SER A 69 10.33 4.78 -7.56
CA SER A 69 11.20 5.23 -8.64
C SER A 69 10.49 5.60 -9.95
N ALA A 70 9.17 5.51 -10.08
CA ALA A 70 8.48 5.82 -11.34
C ALA A 70 7.96 7.27 -11.45
N SER A 71 7.82 8.02 -10.35
CA SER A 71 7.25 9.38 -10.37
C SER A 71 8.29 10.49 -10.58
N LYS A 72 9.22 10.28 -11.52
CA LYS A 72 10.07 11.34 -12.10
C LYS A 72 10.17 11.18 -13.61
N ARG A 73 9.05 11.27 -14.35
CA ARG A 73 9.06 11.51 -15.81
C ARG A 73 7.89 12.37 -16.28
N SER A 74 7.87 13.59 -15.81
CA SER A 74 7.36 14.81 -16.49
C SER A 74 8.05 15.94 -15.71
N ASP A 75 8.90 16.81 -16.22
CA ASP A 75 8.81 17.63 -17.43
C ASP A 75 10.21 18.11 -17.83
N THR A 76 10.55 17.96 -19.11
CA THR A 76 11.17 19.02 -19.96
C THR A 76 11.48 18.40 -21.31
N PHE A 77 10.46 18.35 -22.18
CA PHE A 77 10.68 18.43 -23.62
C PHE A 77 10.50 19.90 -23.99
N LYS A 78 11.61 20.61 -24.18
CA LYS A 78 11.64 21.78 -25.08
C LYS A 78 12.48 21.34 -26.26
N GLU A 79 11.81 21.12 -27.38
CA GLU A 79 12.43 21.04 -28.70
C GLU A 79 13.06 22.42 -29.00
N ASP A 80 14.33 22.40 -29.38
CA ASP A 80 15.01 23.49 -30.10
C ASP A 80 14.85 23.26 -31.62
#